data_AF-A0A0S4JWZ1-F1
#
_entry.id   AF-A0A0S4JWZ1-F1
#
_cell.length_a   1.000
_cell.length_b   1.000
_cell.length_c   1.000
_cell.angle_alpha   90.00
_cell.angle_beta   90.00
_cell.angle_gamma   90.00
#
_symmetry.space_group_name_H-M   'P 1'
#
loop_
_entity.id
_entity.type
_entity.pdbx_description
1 polymer ?
#
loop_
_entity_poly.entity_id
_entity_poly.type
_entity_poly.pdbx_seq_one_letter_code
_entity_poly.pdbx_strand_id
1 'polypeptide(L)'
;MDDSSTVSMKEDDHREQSRSSASVTKRGATGSNSNGDASLQSNQSEGAPLLRNTADTAVLGTAVVVADMRQEDLYGDDVDGLAKTADQLSPTDDAEENTAMIQDALKPVYYRAIFTTISVFMGYSGMIVLQDKLKTRLGIVTGSDDAYVFGVAVSFLYLGNLIFRLMHNVLFSFLKPRQRVMISYCSMTFAMLTLVIPYFVFDFKHLVFVFIAYLVSGVGIGTFESNLISCLTPLGHTTKSWAVIGIPVGFNFISIGSFLLFWIFPESVALQAGVYFFIGAMNLCGLLVYIFFIPNVEFEGTTTTIRVFFEDIKKFKQWLPTVWKHCFALMIDMFCVSIFSSIALYIFDVAEVPLWPRSETQVPKNAFSMVYYMFSFCGDFFSRRIAYRDRLRNPIFFLALSIIGAGLVLSKTALIAPLGMFCVMFANGSIYAQTTKFVDIHVDKQYNLMALSMWLFIGDVGSFVGAQITQPLRTAIGGVPMPYNTTNTTDGLNSSMWLSSSSNAGLFGTPPQLQAFERFGV
;
A
#
# COMPACT_ATOMS: atom_id res chain seq x y z
N MET A 1 15.43 -67.27 9.45
CA MET A 1 14.59 -67.11 8.26
C MET A 1 14.09 -65.67 8.24
N ASP A 2 14.99 -64.70 8.37
CA ASP A 2 16.02 -64.21 7.42
C ASP A 2 15.40 -62.99 6.71
N ASP A 3 15.96 -61.78 6.64
CA ASP A 3 17.27 -61.20 6.98
C ASP A 3 17.04 -59.67 7.13
N SER A 4 17.52 -59.00 8.19
CA SER A 4 18.78 -58.22 8.24
C SER A 4 18.98 -57.27 7.03
N SER A 5 19.05 -55.95 7.20
CA SER A 5 20.32 -55.29 7.52
C SER A 5 20.16 -53.86 8.09
N THR A 6 20.64 -53.68 9.32
CA THR A 6 21.12 -52.43 9.92
C THR A 6 22.53 -52.12 9.40
N VAL A 7 22.83 -50.85 9.12
CA VAL A 7 24.21 -50.37 8.89
C VAL A 7 24.59 -49.39 9.99
N SER A 8 25.73 -49.70 10.61
CA SER A 8 26.44 -49.03 11.69
C SER A 8 27.81 -48.58 11.16
N MET A 9 28.50 -47.75 11.96
CA MET A 9 29.92 -47.32 11.89
C MET A 9 30.20 -46.06 11.04
N LYS A 10 31.07 -45.12 11.45
CA LYS A 10 32.19 -45.16 12.42
C LYS A 10 32.61 -43.72 12.79
N GLU A 11 32.97 -43.51 14.05
CA GLU A 11 33.93 -42.48 14.47
C GLU A 11 35.31 -42.82 13.92
N ASP A 12 36.10 -41.81 13.55
CA ASP A 12 37.56 -41.87 13.65
C ASP A 12 38.14 -40.48 13.93
N ASP A 13 38.88 -40.45 15.05
CA ASP A 13 39.82 -39.42 15.50
C ASP A 13 40.97 -39.24 14.52
N HIS A 14 41.43 -38.00 14.32
CA HIS A 14 42.86 -37.77 14.08
C HIS A 14 43.35 -36.49 14.76
N ARG A 15 44.27 -36.71 15.69
CA ARG A 15 45.10 -35.76 16.43
C ARG A 15 46.53 -35.92 15.89
N GLU A 16 47.20 -34.82 15.54
CA GLU A 16 48.67 -34.62 15.60
C GLU A 16 48.96 -33.16 15.16
N GLN A 17 49.32 -32.21 16.03
CA GLN A 17 50.60 -31.96 16.71
C GLN A 17 51.84 -31.83 15.81
N SER A 18 52.31 -30.58 15.63
CA SER A 18 53.69 -30.10 15.91
C SER A 18 53.81 -28.63 15.47
N ARG A 19 54.04 -27.65 16.37
CA ARG A 19 55.37 -27.06 16.75
C ARG A 19 56.10 -26.43 15.55
N SER A 20 56.74 -25.25 15.58
CA SER A 20 57.24 -24.41 16.66
C SER A 20 57.73 -23.06 16.10
N SER A 21 57.60 -22.01 16.91
CA SER A 21 58.59 -20.94 17.22
C SER A 21 59.20 -20.05 16.12
N ALA A 22 59.03 -18.73 16.30
CA ALA A 22 60.15 -17.80 16.48
C ALA A 22 59.67 -16.46 17.07
N SER A 23 60.20 -16.15 18.25
CA SER A 23 60.20 -14.88 18.98
C SER A 23 61.03 -13.79 18.29
N VAL A 24 60.70 -12.50 18.46
CA VAL A 24 61.66 -11.43 18.82
C VAL A 24 60.94 -10.29 19.57
N THR A 25 61.64 -9.81 20.59
CA THR A 25 61.33 -8.89 21.70
C THR A 25 61.74 -7.44 21.41
N LYS A 26 61.06 -6.44 22.03
CA LYS A 26 61.62 -5.27 22.79
C LYS A 26 60.46 -4.30 23.18
N ARG A 27 60.14 -4.09 24.47
CA ARG A 27 60.69 -3.11 25.46
C ARG A 27 60.73 -1.67 24.92
N GLY A 28 60.30 -0.60 25.60
CA GLY A 28 59.78 -0.26 26.95
C GLY A 28 59.08 1.12 26.83
N ALA A 29 58.68 1.90 27.83
CA ALA A 29 59.01 1.96 29.24
C ALA A 29 57.96 2.82 30.00
N THR A 30 57.76 2.44 31.27
CA THR A 30 57.44 3.19 32.50
C THR A 30 57.19 4.71 32.47
N GLY A 31 56.17 5.13 33.25
CA GLY A 31 56.11 6.42 33.94
C GLY A 31 55.05 6.41 35.04
N SER A 32 55.47 6.42 36.30
CA SER A 32 54.67 6.39 37.53
C SER A 32 54.58 7.79 38.18
N ASN A 33 53.80 7.85 39.28
CA ASN A 33 53.68 8.90 40.33
C ASN A 33 52.54 9.90 40.13
N SER A 34 51.80 10.36 41.15
CA SER A 34 51.70 10.07 42.60
C SER A 34 50.56 10.93 43.19
N ASN A 35 50.00 10.51 44.33
CA ASN A 35 49.43 11.26 45.49
C ASN A 35 49.11 12.77 45.32
N GLY A 36 48.05 13.37 45.88
CA GLY A 36 47.15 13.02 46.98
C GLY A 36 46.36 14.28 47.41
N ASP A 37 45.69 14.17 48.55
CA ASP A 37 45.11 15.21 49.42
C ASP A 37 43.68 15.73 49.19
N ALA A 38 42.98 15.70 50.33
CA ALA A 38 41.69 16.26 50.63
C ALA A 38 41.86 17.50 51.53
N SER A 39 41.04 18.54 51.34
CA SER A 39 40.72 19.50 52.39
C SER A 39 39.47 20.33 52.07
N LEU A 40 38.65 20.53 53.11
CA LEU A 40 37.47 21.40 53.21
C LEU A 40 37.79 22.91 53.17
N GLN A 41 36.83 23.72 52.69
CA GLN A 41 36.30 25.02 53.20
C GLN A 41 35.70 25.82 52.03
N SER A 42 34.36 26.03 51.94
CA SER A 42 33.50 27.07 52.54
C SER A 42 33.32 28.36 51.71
N ASN A 43 32.04 28.75 51.55
CA ASN A 43 31.45 30.09 51.32
C ASN A 43 31.29 30.71 49.90
N GLN A 44 30.01 30.88 49.55
CA GLN A 44 29.31 32.08 49.03
C GLN A 44 29.91 32.90 47.86
N SER A 45 29.17 33.02 46.75
CA SER A 45 28.38 34.22 46.43
C SER A 45 27.60 34.08 45.11
N GLU A 46 26.53 34.87 45.01
CA GLU A 46 25.52 34.96 43.94
C GLU A 46 26.08 35.50 42.60
N GLY A 47 25.43 35.15 41.48
CA GLY A 47 25.65 35.87 40.21
C GLY A 47 25.02 35.25 38.95
N ALA A 48 23.80 35.68 38.65
CA ALA A 48 23.15 35.84 37.32
C ALA A 48 23.10 34.67 36.28
N PRO A 49 21.94 34.44 35.63
CA PRO A 49 21.79 33.43 34.59
C PRO A 49 22.37 33.89 33.24
N LEU A 50 23.19 33.03 32.65
CA LEU A 50 23.71 33.09 31.28
C LEU A 50 22.57 32.95 30.26
N LEU A 51 22.39 33.99 29.45
CA LEU A 51 21.75 33.93 28.13
C LEU A 51 22.60 33.05 27.21
N ARG A 52 22.17 31.80 27.03
CA ARG A 52 22.57 30.94 25.92
C ARG A 52 21.31 30.28 25.36
N ASN A 53 21.22 30.20 24.03
CA ASN A 53 20.17 29.58 23.20
C ASN A 53 19.17 30.52 22.51
N THR A 54 19.66 31.57 21.84
CA THR A 54 18.89 32.24 20.76
C THR A 54 19.56 32.14 19.38
N ALA A 55 20.83 31.72 19.29
CA ALA A 55 21.54 31.58 18.01
C ALA A 55 21.17 30.28 17.27
N ASP A 56 21.08 29.15 17.97
CA ASP A 56 20.81 27.85 17.35
C ASP A 56 19.38 27.74 16.78
N THR A 57 18.42 28.42 17.43
CA THR A 57 17.03 28.50 16.96
C THR A 57 16.88 29.38 15.71
N ALA A 58 17.77 30.36 15.51
CA ALA A 58 17.76 31.24 14.34
C ALA A 58 18.34 30.56 13.09
N VAL A 59 19.36 29.71 13.24
CA VAL A 59 19.94 28.93 12.13
C VAL A 59 18.97 27.86 11.65
N LEU A 60 18.30 27.16 12.58
CA LEU A 60 17.25 26.18 12.24
C LEU A 60 16.05 26.85 11.57
N GLY A 61 15.64 28.04 12.06
CA GLY A 61 14.57 28.83 11.45
C GLY A 61 14.90 29.29 10.03
N THR A 62 16.16 29.64 9.76
CA THR A 62 16.59 30.12 8.43
C THR A 62 16.69 28.97 7.43
N ALA A 63 17.22 27.80 7.82
CA ALA A 63 17.29 26.63 6.95
C ALA A 63 15.89 26.09 6.57
N VAL A 64 14.93 26.11 7.50
CA VAL A 64 13.55 25.68 7.25
C VAL A 64 12.78 26.68 6.39
N VAL A 65 13.01 28.00 6.56
CA VAL A 65 12.40 29.03 5.71
C VAL A 65 12.96 29.01 4.28
N VAL A 66 14.24 28.68 4.11
CA VAL A 66 14.87 28.58 2.79
C VAL A 66 14.40 27.32 2.03
N ALA A 67 14.06 26.24 2.72
CA ALA A 67 13.47 25.05 2.09
C ALA A 67 12.00 25.23 1.63
N ASP A 68 11.31 26.27 2.12
CA ASP A 68 9.91 26.59 1.76
C ASP A 68 9.81 27.75 0.74
N MET A 69 10.93 28.41 0.41
CA MET A 69 11.00 29.31 -0.73
C MET A 69 10.88 28.51 -2.03
N ARG A 70 10.02 28.99 -2.93
CA ARG A 70 9.72 28.32 -4.21
C ARG A 70 11.03 27.98 -4.92
N GLN A 71 11.13 26.74 -5.40
CA GLN A 71 12.22 26.23 -6.21
C GLN A 71 12.50 27.06 -7.49
N GLU A 72 11.58 27.97 -7.86
CA GLU A 72 11.76 28.95 -8.94
C GLU A 72 12.60 30.18 -8.54
N ASP A 73 12.68 30.52 -7.25
CA ASP A 73 13.48 31.65 -6.74
C ASP A 73 14.93 31.25 -6.38
N LEU A 74 15.18 29.95 -6.16
CA LEU A 74 16.48 29.38 -5.74
C LEU A 74 17.46 29.08 -6.89
N TYR A 75 17.10 29.38 -8.15
CA TYR A 75 17.99 29.19 -9.30
C TYR A 75 18.87 30.42 -9.61
N GLY A 76 18.88 31.44 -8.76
CA GLY A 76 19.79 32.59 -8.83
C GLY A 76 20.65 32.74 -7.57
N ASP A 77 21.98 32.71 -7.75
CA ASP A 77 23.09 33.11 -6.86
C ASP A 77 23.18 32.62 -5.38
N ASP A 78 22.14 32.05 -4.77
CA ASP A 78 22.12 31.77 -3.32
C ASP A 78 22.46 30.31 -2.90
N VAL A 79 22.63 29.39 -3.86
CA VAL A 79 23.02 27.99 -3.56
C VAL A 79 24.43 27.93 -2.94
N ASP A 80 25.33 28.83 -3.36
CA ASP A 80 26.69 28.95 -2.80
C ASP A 80 26.70 29.43 -1.34
N GLY A 81 25.65 30.15 -0.89
CA GLY A 81 25.51 30.61 0.49
C GLY A 81 25.15 29.47 1.45
N LEU A 82 24.26 28.57 1.03
CA LEU A 82 23.87 27.38 1.81
C LEU A 82 25.04 26.40 2.00
N ALA A 83 25.81 26.16 0.94
CA ALA A 83 26.99 25.29 1.01
C ALA A 83 28.04 25.81 2.01
N LYS A 84 28.28 27.13 2.02
CA LYS A 84 29.22 27.76 2.98
C LYS A 84 28.71 27.76 4.43
N THR A 85 27.40 27.76 4.62
CA THR A 85 26.81 27.71 5.97
C THR A 85 26.93 26.31 6.57
N ALA A 86 26.83 25.26 5.75
CA ALA A 86 27.04 23.87 6.18
C ALA A 86 28.48 23.63 6.69
N ASP A 87 29.49 24.22 6.05
CA ASP A 87 30.91 24.10 6.44
C ASP A 87 31.25 24.74 7.80
N GLN A 88 30.39 25.60 8.35
CA GLN A 88 30.63 26.29 9.63
C GLN A 88 29.99 25.62 10.85
N LEU A 89 29.15 24.60 10.66
CA LEU A 89 28.53 23.86 11.75
C LEU A 89 29.53 22.85 12.34
N SER A 90 29.77 22.92 13.66
CA SER A 90 30.63 21.97 14.35
C SER A 90 30.09 20.53 14.18
N PRO A 91 30.96 19.50 14.13
CA PRO A 91 30.53 18.12 13.90
C PRO A 91 29.82 17.57 15.14
N THR A 92 28.52 17.79 15.21
CA THR A 92 27.59 17.03 16.04
C THR A 92 26.86 16.03 15.14
N ASP A 93 26.30 14.95 15.70
CA ASP A 93 25.51 13.98 14.93
C ASP A 93 24.36 14.66 14.15
N ASP A 94 23.83 15.76 14.69
CA ASP A 94 22.82 16.60 14.04
C ASP A 94 23.34 17.30 12.76
N ALA A 95 24.64 17.60 12.67
CA ALA A 95 25.23 18.28 11.52
C ALA A 95 25.32 17.35 10.29
N GLU A 96 25.62 16.06 10.51
CA GLU A 96 25.65 15.07 9.42
C GLU A 96 24.23 14.81 8.89
N GLU A 97 23.23 14.70 9.78
CA GLU A 97 21.82 14.58 9.39
C GLU A 97 21.35 15.81 8.59
N ASN A 98 21.68 17.02 9.06
CA ASN A 98 21.33 18.27 8.38
C ASN A 98 22.01 18.37 7.00
N THR A 99 23.27 17.96 6.89
CA THR A 99 24.00 17.99 5.60
C THR A 99 23.39 17.01 4.60
N ALA A 100 23.03 15.80 5.04
CA ALA A 100 22.36 14.82 4.19
C ALA A 100 20.98 15.31 3.72
N MET A 101 20.22 15.98 4.60
CA MET A 101 18.94 16.61 4.24
C MET A 101 19.10 17.72 3.20
N ILE A 102 20.10 18.59 3.34
CA ILE A 102 20.38 19.66 2.37
C ILE A 102 20.78 19.07 1.01
N GLN A 103 21.67 18.06 1.00
CA GLN A 103 22.06 17.39 -0.24
C GLN A 103 20.87 16.70 -0.92
N ASP A 104 19.94 16.13 -0.17
CA ASP A 104 18.73 15.54 -0.74
C ASP A 104 17.77 16.61 -1.30
N ALA A 105 17.65 17.75 -0.63
CA ALA A 105 16.83 18.88 -1.09
C ALA A 105 17.33 19.49 -2.42
N LEU A 106 18.63 19.40 -2.70
CA LEU A 106 19.23 19.89 -3.95
C LEU A 106 18.99 18.97 -5.16
N LYS A 107 18.48 17.75 -4.96
CA LYS A 107 18.24 16.82 -6.08
C LYS A 107 17.07 17.29 -6.96
N PRO A 108 17.15 17.08 -8.29
CA PRO A 108 16.04 17.41 -9.18
C PRO A 108 14.79 16.60 -8.82
N VAL A 109 13.66 17.29 -8.71
CA VAL A 109 12.38 16.67 -8.36
C VAL A 109 11.72 16.08 -9.61
N TYR A 110 11.54 14.77 -9.64
CA TYR A 110 10.87 14.10 -10.76
C TYR A 110 9.37 13.97 -10.51
N TYR A 111 8.63 15.07 -10.68
CA TYR A 111 7.16 15.10 -10.58
C TYR A 111 6.48 14.02 -11.44
N ARG A 112 7.13 13.60 -12.53
CA ARG A 112 6.65 12.55 -13.44
C ARG A 112 6.42 11.18 -12.76
N ALA A 113 7.05 10.93 -11.62
CA ALA A 113 6.85 9.72 -10.82
C ALA A 113 5.39 9.58 -10.32
N ILE A 114 4.63 10.67 -10.21
CA ILE A 114 3.20 10.59 -9.88
C ILE A 114 2.41 9.82 -10.94
N PHE A 115 2.68 10.08 -12.23
CA PHE A 115 1.96 9.46 -13.34
C PHE A 115 2.23 7.97 -13.45
N THR A 116 3.43 7.54 -13.07
CA THR A 116 3.77 6.12 -13.01
C THR A 116 2.92 5.43 -11.95
N THR A 117 2.79 5.99 -10.75
CA THR A 117 1.97 5.39 -9.71
C THR A 117 0.48 5.40 -10.03
N ILE A 118 -0.03 6.53 -10.56
CA ILE A 118 -1.46 6.70 -10.89
C ILE A 118 -1.96 5.52 -11.71
N SER A 119 -1.28 5.19 -12.81
CA SER A 119 -1.74 4.18 -13.76
C SER A 119 -1.88 2.76 -13.19
N VAL A 120 -0.94 2.29 -12.38
CA VAL A 120 -1.04 0.96 -11.75
C VAL A 120 -2.14 0.92 -10.70
N PHE A 121 -2.30 2.00 -9.92
CA PHE A 121 -3.37 2.08 -8.92
C PHE A 121 -4.76 2.28 -9.51
N MET A 122 -4.89 2.81 -10.73
CA MET A 122 -6.13 2.74 -11.50
C MET A 122 -6.48 1.27 -11.80
N GLY A 123 -5.49 0.46 -12.18
CA GLY A 123 -5.61 -1.00 -12.33
C GLY A 123 -6.12 -1.68 -11.07
N TYR A 124 -5.44 -1.44 -9.95
CA TYR A 124 -5.80 -1.99 -8.66
C TYR A 124 -7.22 -1.59 -8.21
N SER A 125 -7.59 -0.32 -8.38
CA SER A 125 -8.93 0.17 -8.08
C SER A 125 -10.00 -0.49 -8.94
N GLY A 126 -9.75 -0.66 -10.24
CA GLY A 126 -10.65 -1.36 -11.15
C GLY A 126 -11.01 -2.76 -10.66
N MET A 127 -10.04 -3.51 -10.14
CA MET A 127 -10.28 -4.86 -9.61
C MET A 127 -11.13 -4.88 -8.34
N ILE A 128 -11.01 -3.85 -7.50
CA ILE A 128 -11.73 -3.80 -6.20
C ILE A 128 -13.12 -3.20 -6.38
N VAL A 129 -13.21 -2.04 -7.02
CA VAL A 129 -14.42 -1.22 -7.06
C VAL A 129 -15.44 -1.73 -8.08
N LEU A 130 -14.98 -2.31 -9.19
CA LEU A 130 -15.86 -2.77 -10.27
C LEU A 130 -16.31 -4.23 -10.14
N GLN A 131 -15.99 -4.90 -9.03
CA GLN A 131 -16.32 -6.31 -8.80
C GLN A 131 -17.82 -6.60 -8.92
N ASP A 132 -18.68 -5.69 -8.46
CA ASP A 132 -20.14 -5.84 -8.53
C ASP A 132 -20.66 -5.82 -9.98
N LYS A 133 -20.04 -5.00 -10.83
CA LYS A 133 -20.35 -4.94 -12.27
C LYS A 133 -19.90 -6.20 -12.98
N LEU A 134 -18.71 -6.70 -12.67
CA LEU A 134 -18.23 -7.98 -13.20
C LEU A 134 -19.12 -9.15 -12.76
N LYS A 135 -19.49 -9.19 -11.47
CA LYS A 135 -20.41 -10.19 -10.92
C LYS A 135 -21.78 -10.18 -11.62
N THR A 136 -22.33 -8.97 -11.84
CA THR A 136 -23.58 -8.79 -12.58
C THR A 136 -23.44 -9.27 -14.02
N ARG A 137 -22.33 -8.96 -14.68
CA ARG A 137 -22.04 -9.40 -16.07
C ARG A 137 -22.00 -10.92 -16.20
N LEU A 138 -21.48 -11.60 -15.18
CA LEU A 138 -21.45 -13.06 -15.08
C LEU A 138 -22.83 -13.68 -14.78
N GLY A 139 -23.84 -12.87 -14.39
CA GLY A 139 -25.16 -13.35 -14.00
C GLY A 139 -25.19 -14.00 -12.61
N ILE A 140 -24.22 -13.70 -11.74
CA ILE A 140 -24.08 -14.33 -10.43
C ILE A 140 -24.98 -13.63 -9.42
N VAL A 141 -25.96 -14.36 -8.89
CA VAL A 141 -26.94 -13.85 -7.92
C VAL A 141 -26.32 -13.72 -6.53
N THR A 142 -26.58 -12.62 -5.81
CA THR A 142 -26.10 -12.42 -4.44
C THR A 142 -26.64 -13.49 -3.48
N GLY A 143 -25.76 -14.08 -2.68
CA GLY A 143 -26.09 -15.15 -1.73
C GLY A 143 -26.02 -16.56 -2.31
N SER A 144 -25.79 -16.73 -3.61
CA SER A 144 -25.57 -18.04 -4.24
C SER A 144 -24.17 -18.61 -3.92
N ASP A 145 -24.00 -19.93 -4.13
CA ASP A 145 -22.69 -20.59 -4.05
C ASP A 145 -21.70 -19.97 -5.05
N ASP A 146 -22.15 -19.62 -6.26
CA ASP A 146 -21.32 -18.92 -7.25
C ASP A 146 -20.85 -17.54 -6.77
N ALA A 147 -21.67 -16.83 -5.97
CA ALA A 147 -21.25 -15.57 -5.37
C ALA A 147 -20.16 -15.76 -4.31
N TYR A 148 -20.21 -16.87 -3.58
CA TYR A 148 -19.14 -17.25 -2.65
C TYR A 148 -17.85 -17.59 -3.42
N VAL A 149 -17.93 -18.43 -4.46
CA VAL A 149 -16.78 -18.79 -5.30
C VAL A 149 -16.20 -17.56 -6.01
N PHE A 150 -17.04 -16.65 -6.49
CA PHE A 150 -16.60 -15.36 -7.02
C PHE A 150 -15.85 -14.53 -5.98
N GLY A 151 -16.35 -14.48 -4.73
CA GLY A 151 -15.64 -13.82 -3.62
C GLY A 151 -14.26 -14.43 -3.35
N VAL A 152 -14.16 -15.76 -3.41
CA VAL A 152 -12.86 -16.46 -3.34
C VAL A 152 -11.97 -16.05 -4.51
N ALA A 153 -12.49 -16.03 -5.74
CA ALA A 153 -11.73 -15.61 -6.93
C ALA A 153 -11.20 -14.18 -6.80
N VAL A 154 -12.03 -13.24 -6.32
CA VAL A 154 -11.62 -11.85 -6.05
C VAL A 154 -10.52 -11.79 -5.00
N SER A 155 -10.56 -12.66 -3.98
CA SER A 155 -9.54 -12.69 -2.93
C SER A 155 -8.13 -13.07 -3.43
N PHE A 156 -8.02 -13.66 -4.61
CA PHE A 156 -6.72 -13.97 -5.23
C PHE A 156 -5.91 -12.72 -5.57
N LEU A 157 -6.55 -11.55 -5.70
CA LEU A 157 -5.84 -10.26 -5.79
C LEU A 157 -4.99 -10.01 -4.54
N TYR A 158 -5.58 -10.15 -3.36
CA TYR A 158 -4.88 -9.95 -2.09
C TYR A 158 -3.85 -11.06 -1.85
N LEU A 159 -4.16 -12.32 -2.22
CA LEU A 159 -3.21 -13.42 -2.13
C LEU A 159 -1.99 -13.20 -3.03
N GLY A 160 -2.22 -12.82 -4.29
CA GLY A 160 -1.16 -12.52 -5.25
C GLY A 160 -0.30 -11.35 -4.78
N ASN A 161 -0.93 -10.28 -4.29
CA ASN A 161 -0.24 -9.14 -3.69
C ASN A 161 0.65 -9.59 -2.53
N LEU A 162 0.07 -10.24 -1.51
CA LEU A 162 0.76 -10.73 -0.32
C LEU A 162 1.98 -11.60 -0.66
N ILE A 163 1.80 -12.61 -1.52
CA ILE A 163 2.90 -13.51 -1.89
C ILE A 163 4.00 -12.74 -2.62
N PHE A 164 3.64 -11.92 -3.62
CA PHE A 164 4.64 -11.23 -4.43
C PHE A 164 5.32 -10.05 -3.74
N ARG A 165 4.81 -9.54 -2.60
CA ARG A 165 5.56 -8.55 -1.78
C ARG A 165 6.93 -9.04 -1.33
N LEU A 166 7.10 -10.33 -1.07
CA LEU A 166 8.40 -10.91 -0.73
C LEU A 166 8.96 -11.74 -1.87
N MET A 167 8.09 -12.52 -2.54
CA MET A 167 8.51 -13.52 -3.52
C MET A 167 9.11 -12.90 -4.79
N HIS A 168 8.85 -11.62 -5.11
CA HIS A 168 9.53 -10.96 -6.23
C HIS A 168 11.05 -10.92 -6.07
N ASN A 169 11.58 -10.92 -4.84
CA ASN A 169 13.02 -10.96 -4.59
C ASN A 169 13.65 -12.33 -4.88
N VAL A 170 12.84 -13.39 -4.82
CA VAL A 170 13.28 -14.77 -5.10
C VAL A 170 13.05 -15.11 -6.57
N LEU A 171 11.82 -14.93 -7.07
CA LEU A 171 11.45 -15.29 -8.43
C LEU A 171 12.08 -14.38 -9.48
N PHE A 172 12.22 -13.09 -9.17
CA PHE A 172 12.81 -12.10 -10.08
C PHE A 172 14.19 -11.63 -9.61
N SER A 173 14.91 -12.47 -8.86
CA SER A 173 16.27 -12.19 -8.36
C SER A 173 17.25 -11.83 -9.48
N PHE A 174 17.05 -12.39 -10.68
CA PHE A 174 17.90 -12.11 -11.85
C PHE A 174 17.57 -10.78 -12.52
N LEU A 175 16.52 -10.08 -12.08
CA LEU A 175 16.07 -8.80 -12.61
C LEU A 175 16.35 -7.68 -11.61
N LYS A 176 16.78 -6.53 -12.14
CA LYS A 176 16.91 -5.30 -11.36
C LYS A 176 15.51 -4.80 -10.93
N PRO A 177 15.37 -4.07 -9.81
CA PRO A 177 14.09 -3.49 -9.39
C PRO A 177 13.34 -2.74 -10.50
N ARG A 178 14.08 -2.00 -11.34
CA ARG A 178 13.52 -1.29 -12.51
C ARG A 178 12.78 -2.22 -13.48
N GLN A 179 13.32 -3.39 -13.78
CA GLN A 179 12.70 -4.37 -14.66
C GLN A 179 11.49 -5.03 -14.00
N ARG A 180 11.52 -5.24 -12.67
CA ARG A 180 10.38 -5.76 -11.91
C ARG A 180 9.19 -4.81 -11.94
N VAL A 181 9.42 -3.49 -11.91
CA VAL A 181 8.37 -2.48 -12.13
C VAL A 181 7.75 -2.63 -13.52
N MET A 182 8.54 -2.90 -14.57
CA MET A 182 8.01 -3.15 -15.92
C MET A 182 7.14 -4.42 -15.96
N ILE A 183 7.56 -5.50 -15.30
CA ILE A 183 6.76 -6.72 -15.15
C ILE A 183 5.42 -6.40 -14.49
N SER A 184 5.41 -5.58 -13.44
CA SER A 184 4.17 -5.17 -12.80
C SER A 184 3.18 -4.52 -13.78
N TYR A 185 3.65 -3.59 -14.62
CA TYR A 185 2.79 -2.96 -15.64
C TYR A 185 2.23 -3.96 -16.64
N CYS A 186 3.08 -4.86 -17.13
CA CYS A 186 2.66 -5.90 -18.06
C CYS A 186 1.62 -6.82 -17.42
N SER A 187 1.83 -7.23 -16.17
CA SER A 187 0.88 -8.04 -15.39
C SER A 187 -0.45 -7.33 -15.19
N MET A 188 -0.44 -6.06 -14.77
CA MET A 188 -1.68 -5.30 -14.57
C MET A 188 -2.44 -5.09 -15.89
N THR A 189 -1.73 -4.77 -16.98
CA THR A 189 -2.33 -4.64 -18.31
C THR A 189 -2.95 -5.95 -18.77
N PHE A 190 -2.22 -7.07 -18.61
CA PHE A 190 -2.71 -8.40 -18.95
C PHE A 190 -3.95 -8.78 -18.15
N ALA A 191 -4.00 -8.46 -16.85
CA ALA A 191 -5.17 -8.68 -16.01
C ALA A 191 -6.40 -7.92 -16.53
N MET A 192 -6.25 -6.63 -16.88
CA MET A 192 -7.34 -5.83 -17.46
C MET A 192 -7.84 -6.42 -18.78
N LEU A 193 -6.93 -6.81 -19.68
CA LEU A 193 -7.31 -7.43 -20.96
C LEU A 193 -7.99 -8.80 -20.76
N THR A 194 -7.56 -9.57 -19.76
CA THR A 194 -8.16 -10.86 -19.38
C THR A 194 -9.58 -10.71 -18.83
N LEU A 195 -9.95 -9.54 -18.28
CA LEU A 195 -11.34 -9.27 -17.94
C LEU A 195 -12.13 -8.77 -19.16
N VAL A 196 -11.58 -7.84 -19.93
CA VAL A 196 -12.31 -7.23 -21.06
C VAL A 196 -12.63 -8.23 -22.16
N ILE A 197 -11.61 -8.97 -22.61
CA ILE A 197 -11.72 -9.78 -23.83
C ILE A 197 -12.70 -10.95 -23.61
N PRO A 198 -12.54 -11.83 -22.61
CA PRO A 198 -13.47 -12.92 -22.36
C PRO A 198 -14.90 -12.45 -22.02
N TYR A 199 -15.06 -11.50 -21.09
CA TYR A 199 -16.39 -11.17 -20.54
C TYR A 199 -17.17 -10.15 -21.36
N PHE A 200 -16.50 -9.18 -21.96
CA PHE A 200 -17.17 -8.07 -22.66
C PHE A 200 -17.13 -8.22 -24.18
N VAL A 201 -16.11 -8.88 -24.74
CA VAL A 201 -16.03 -9.12 -26.19
C VAL A 201 -16.62 -10.48 -26.56
N PHE A 202 -16.29 -11.54 -25.82
CA PHE A 202 -16.71 -12.92 -26.14
C PHE A 202 -17.89 -13.47 -25.31
N ASP A 203 -18.38 -12.72 -24.31
CA ASP A 203 -19.46 -13.14 -23.39
C ASP A 203 -19.22 -14.51 -22.69
N PHE A 204 -17.96 -14.87 -22.43
CA PHE A 204 -17.65 -16.08 -21.68
C PHE A 204 -18.01 -15.91 -20.21
N LYS A 205 -18.79 -16.82 -19.62
CA LYS A 205 -19.23 -16.71 -18.21
C LYS A 205 -18.46 -17.58 -17.23
N HIS A 206 -17.28 -18.07 -17.62
CA HIS A 206 -16.50 -18.97 -16.78
C HIS A 206 -15.67 -18.21 -15.75
N LEU A 207 -15.71 -18.63 -14.48
CA LEU A 207 -14.99 -17.96 -13.37
C LEU A 207 -13.46 -18.06 -13.45
N VAL A 208 -12.92 -18.94 -14.29
CA VAL A 208 -11.47 -19.18 -14.37
C VAL A 208 -10.69 -17.92 -14.76
N PHE A 209 -11.25 -17.09 -15.64
CA PHE A 209 -10.59 -15.84 -16.03
C PHE A 209 -10.63 -14.79 -14.91
N VAL A 210 -11.62 -14.83 -14.01
CA VAL A 210 -11.61 -14.02 -12.77
C VAL A 210 -10.43 -14.42 -11.90
N PHE A 211 -10.25 -15.72 -11.62
CA PHE A 211 -9.10 -16.19 -10.83
C PHE A 211 -7.76 -15.76 -11.43
N ILE A 212 -7.58 -15.95 -12.74
CA ILE A 212 -6.35 -15.58 -13.44
C ILE A 212 -6.13 -14.07 -13.38
N ALA A 213 -7.14 -13.27 -13.74
CA ALA A 213 -7.01 -11.81 -13.78
C ALA A 213 -6.73 -11.23 -12.39
N TYR A 214 -7.44 -11.67 -11.35
CA TYR A 214 -7.24 -11.18 -9.99
C TYR A 214 -5.88 -11.61 -9.44
N LEU A 215 -5.47 -12.87 -9.64
CA LEU A 215 -4.13 -13.32 -9.24
C LEU A 215 -3.02 -12.51 -9.92
N VAL A 216 -3.09 -12.35 -11.26
CA VAL A 216 -2.06 -11.65 -12.04
C VAL A 216 -2.04 -10.15 -11.72
N SER A 217 -3.20 -9.53 -11.46
CA SER A 217 -3.25 -8.17 -10.93
C SER A 217 -2.57 -8.07 -9.56
N GLY A 218 -2.77 -9.06 -8.69
CA GLY A 218 -2.09 -9.20 -7.40
C GLY A 218 -0.57 -9.29 -7.55
N VAL A 219 -0.09 -10.12 -8.49
CA VAL A 219 1.34 -10.18 -8.86
C VAL A 219 1.86 -8.82 -9.30
N GLY A 220 1.07 -8.09 -10.10
CA GLY A 220 1.37 -6.74 -10.53
C GLY A 220 1.63 -5.81 -9.34
N ILE A 221 0.60 -5.56 -8.53
CA ILE A 221 0.68 -4.61 -7.42
C ILE A 221 1.72 -5.03 -6.36
N GLY A 222 1.81 -6.33 -6.03
CA GLY A 222 2.76 -6.86 -5.06
C GLY A 222 4.23 -6.74 -5.50
N THR A 223 4.47 -6.73 -6.81
CA THR A 223 5.80 -6.47 -7.38
C THR A 223 6.06 -4.97 -7.54
N PHE A 224 5.03 -4.14 -7.70
CA PHE A 224 5.18 -2.74 -8.06
C PHE A 224 5.83 -1.88 -6.99
N GLU A 225 5.19 -1.74 -5.83
CA GLU A 225 5.42 -0.58 -4.96
C GLU A 225 6.80 -0.60 -4.31
N SER A 226 7.24 -1.73 -3.75
CA SER A 226 8.55 -1.83 -3.11
C SER A 226 9.68 -1.57 -4.11
N ASN A 227 9.54 -2.09 -5.34
CA ASN A 227 10.53 -1.91 -6.40
C ASN A 227 10.50 -0.48 -6.95
N LEU A 228 9.33 0.14 -7.13
CA LEU A 228 9.23 1.54 -7.54
C LEU A 228 9.83 2.46 -6.48
N ILE A 229 9.41 2.32 -5.22
CA ILE A 229 9.92 3.15 -4.11
C ILE A 229 11.44 3.01 -4.00
N SER A 230 11.97 1.79 -4.13
CA SER A 230 13.40 1.52 -4.16
C SER A 230 14.12 2.21 -5.33
N CYS A 231 13.54 2.18 -6.55
CA CYS A 231 14.08 2.92 -7.70
C CYS A 231 14.06 4.44 -7.51
N LEU A 232 13.13 4.97 -6.70
CA LEU A 232 13.01 6.40 -6.45
C LEU A 232 13.85 6.89 -5.26
N THR A 233 14.30 6.00 -4.37
CA THR A 233 15.19 6.34 -3.24
C THR A 233 16.39 7.20 -3.64
N PRO A 234 17.19 6.88 -4.70
CA PRO A 234 18.32 7.73 -5.07
C PRO A 234 17.91 9.11 -5.60
N LEU A 235 16.67 9.27 -6.08
CA LEU A 235 16.14 10.51 -6.68
C LEU A 235 15.60 11.52 -5.65
N GLY A 236 15.71 11.19 -4.36
CA GLY A 236 15.37 12.05 -3.24
C GLY A 236 13.94 11.93 -2.74
N HIS A 237 13.74 12.38 -1.51
CA HIS A 237 12.50 12.23 -0.75
C HIS A 237 11.31 12.92 -1.42
N THR A 238 11.52 14.08 -2.05
CA THR A 238 10.44 14.82 -2.73
C THR A 238 9.89 14.04 -3.92
N THR A 239 10.75 13.42 -4.73
CA THR A 239 10.34 12.55 -5.84
C THR A 239 9.49 11.38 -5.34
N LYS A 240 9.93 10.72 -4.26
CA LYS A 240 9.20 9.62 -3.62
C LYS A 240 7.85 10.07 -3.06
N SER A 241 7.79 11.25 -2.43
CA SER A 241 6.55 11.85 -1.93
C SER A 241 5.50 11.99 -3.02
N TRP A 242 5.89 12.50 -4.21
CA TRP A 242 5.00 12.61 -5.36
C TRP A 242 4.52 11.25 -5.87
N ALA A 243 5.41 10.25 -5.93
CA ALA A 243 5.00 8.90 -6.29
C ALA A 243 3.98 8.32 -5.30
N VAL A 244 4.19 8.54 -3.99
CA VAL A 244 3.29 8.09 -2.91
C VAL A 244 1.94 8.81 -2.95
N ILE A 245 1.89 10.10 -3.35
CA ILE A 245 0.65 10.86 -3.61
C ILE A 245 -0.09 10.32 -4.84
N GLY A 246 0.61 9.74 -5.81
CA GLY A 246 -0.01 9.12 -6.99
C GLY A 246 -0.92 7.93 -6.65
N ILE A 247 -0.71 7.27 -5.50
CA ILE A 247 -1.52 6.14 -5.02
C ILE A 247 -3.00 6.53 -4.88
N PRO A 248 -3.38 7.50 -4.01
CA PRO A 248 -4.78 7.88 -3.87
C PRO A 248 -5.36 8.54 -5.10
N VAL A 249 -4.56 9.27 -5.88
CA VAL A 249 -5.02 9.86 -7.14
C VAL A 249 -5.45 8.77 -8.12
N GLY A 250 -4.58 7.79 -8.39
CA GLY A 250 -4.89 6.69 -9.31
C GLY A 250 -6.07 5.85 -8.83
N PHE A 251 -6.07 5.47 -7.55
CA PHE A 251 -7.13 4.63 -7.00
C PHE A 251 -8.49 5.32 -7.10
N ASN A 252 -8.60 6.55 -6.57
CA ASN A 252 -9.89 7.24 -6.51
C ASN A 252 -10.31 7.86 -7.85
N PHE A 253 -9.40 8.08 -8.81
CA PHE A 253 -9.78 8.50 -10.17
C PHE A 253 -10.74 7.49 -10.80
N ILE A 254 -10.43 6.19 -10.70
CA ILE A 254 -11.33 5.13 -11.19
C ILE A 254 -12.56 4.99 -10.29
N SER A 255 -12.41 5.03 -8.97
CA SER A 255 -13.57 4.88 -8.07
C SER A 255 -14.60 5.99 -8.30
N ILE A 256 -14.20 7.25 -8.24
CA ILE A 256 -15.08 8.41 -8.41
C ILE A 256 -15.59 8.48 -9.85
N GLY A 257 -14.68 8.36 -10.83
CA GLY A 257 -15.01 8.49 -12.25
C GLY A 257 -15.98 7.40 -12.74
N SER A 258 -15.76 6.14 -12.35
CA SER A 258 -16.63 5.04 -12.77
C SER A 258 -18.03 5.13 -12.13
N PHE A 259 -18.14 5.47 -10.84
CA PHE A 259 -19.45 5.66 -10.22
C PHE A 259 -20.21 6.85 -10.79
N LEU A 260 -19.53 7.96 -11.12
CA LEU A 260 -20.15 9.07 -11.84
C LEU A 260 -20.69 8.61 -13.22
N LEU A 261 -19.86 7.90 -13.98
CA LEU A 261 -20.23 7.38 -15.29
C LEU A 261 -21.39 6.39 -15.23
N PHE A 262 -21.43 5.49 -14.24
CA PHE A 262 -22.54 4.55 -14.04
C PHE A 262 -23.77 5.18 -13.38
N TRP A 263 -23.64 6.35 -12.75
CA TRP A 263 -24.80 7.11 -12.33
C TRP A 263 -25.52 7.70 -13.54
N ILE A 264 -24.76 8.22 -14.52
CA ILE A 264 -25.32 8.79 -15.75
C ILE A 264 -25.79 7.68 -16.70
N PHE A 265 -25.05 6.56 -16.80
CA PHE A 265 -25.30 5.46 -17.74
C PHE A 265 -25.29 4.08 -17.05
N PRO A 266 -26.30 3.77 -16.22
CA PRO A 266 -26.28 2.59 -15.33
C PRO A 266 -26.24 1.24 -16.05
N GLU A 267 -26.84 1.13 -17.23
CA GLU A 267 -27.01 -0.13 -17.97
C GLU A 267 -26.01 -0.32 -19.12
N SER A 268 -25.09 0.63 -19.32
CA SER A 268 -24.18 0.58 -20.48
C SER A 268 -23.06 -0.44 -20.29
N VAL A 269 -23.20 -1.61 -20.90
CA VAL A 269 -22.15 -2.65 -20.94
C VAL A 269 -20.90 -2.16 -21.68
N ALA A 270 -21.09 -1.40 -22.77
CA ALA A 270 -19.98 -0.82 -23.54
C ALA A 270 -19.14 0.15 -22.69
N LEU A 271 -19.79 0.91 -21.80
CA LEU A 271 -19.10 1.80 -20.87
C LEU A 271 -18.28 1.02 -19.84
N GLN A 272 -18.82 -0.06 -19.28
CA GLN A 272 -18.08 -0.93 -18.36
C GLN A 272 -16.83 -1.52 -19.03
N ALA A 273 -16.97 -2.04 -20.25
CA ALA A 273 -15.85 -2.52 -21.06
C ALA A 273 -14.83 -1.41 -21.35
N GLY A 274 -15.32 -0.22 -21.71
CA GLY A 274 -14.51 0.96 -21.99
C GLY A 274 -13.67 1.41 -20.80
N VAL A 275 -14.20 1.33 -19.58
CA VAL A 275 -13.45 1.67 -18.35
C VAL A 275 -12.26 0.71 -18.16
N TYR A 276 -12.47 -0.61 -18.26
CA TYR A 276 -11.37 -1.56 -18.14
C TYR A 276 -10.33 -1.42 -19.27
N PHE A 277 -10.77 -1.18 -20.51
CA PHE A 277 -9.86 -0.95 -21.64
C PHE A 277 -9.03 0.33 -21.44
N PHE A 278 -9.68 1.40 -20.99
CA PHE A 278 -9.01 2.66 -20.64
C PHE A 278 -7.97 2.46 -19.54
N ILE A 279 -8.27 1.69 -18.49
CA ILE A 279 -7.30 1.36 -17.44
C ILE A 279 -6.10 0.59 -18.02
N GLY A 280 -6.33 -0.40 -18.89
CA GLY A 280 -5.27 -1.13 -19.58
C GLY A 280 -4.37 -0.20 -20.43
N ALA A 281 -4.97 0.69 -21.22
CA ALA A 281 -4.24 1.68 -22.00
C ALA A 281 -3.43 2.65 -21.12
N MET A 282 -3.99 3.11 -20.01
CA MET A 282 -3.30 3.98 -19.06
C MET A 282 -2.12 3.27 -18.38
N ASN A 283 -2.19 1.97 -18.12
CA ASN A 283 -1.05 1.18 -17.64
C ASN A 283 0.09 1.14 -18.66
N LEU A 284 -0.22 0.97 -19.95
CA LEU A 284 0.79 1.04 -21.01
C LEU A 284 1.41 2.45 -21.10
N CYS A 285 0.60 3.51 -21.04
CA CYS A 285 1.10 4.88 -20.99
C CYS A 285 2.00 5.12 -19.78
N GLY A 286 1.60 4.64 -18.59
CA GLY A 286 2.40 4.70 -17.37
C GLY A 286 3.74 3.97 -17.48
N LEU A 287 3.75 2.80 -18.12
CA LEU A 287 4.97 2.06 -18.44
C LEU A 287 5.90 2.85 -19.36
N LEU A 288 5.37 3.46 -20.42
CA LEU A 288 6.17 4.31 -21.33
C LEU A 288 6.74 5.51 -20.57
N VAL A 289 5.94 6.17 -19.73
CA VAL A 289 6.41 7.28 -18.90
C VAL A 289 7.53 6.83 -17.97
N TYR A 290 7.38 5.66 -17.35
CA TYR A 290 8.39 5.07 -16.48
C TYR A 290 9.71 4.79 -17.22
N ILE A 291 9.63 4.17 -18.40
CA ILE A 291 10.79 3.82 -19.22
C ILE A 291 11.56 5.05 -19.66
N PHE A 292 10.86 6.07 -20.18
CA PHE A 292 11.51 7.21 -20.84
C PHE A 292 11.84 8.38 -19.90
N PHE A 293 11.11 8.56 -18.80
CA PHE A 293 11.24 9.76 -17.98
C PHE A 293 11.73 9.54 -16.56
N ILE A 294 11.73 8.30 -16.05
CA ILE A 294 12.32 8.00 -14.75
C ILE A 294 13.77 7.55 -14.99
N PRO A 295 14.79 8.29 -14.52
CA PRO A 295 16.19 7.94 -14.76
C PRO A 295 16.54 6.60 -14.11
N ASN A 296 17.47 5.88 -14.72
CA ASN A 296 18.02 4.65 -14.17
C ASN A 296 19.30 4.96 -13.40
N VAL A 297 19.18 5.25 -12.11
CA VAL A 297 20.32 5.48 -11.22
C VAL A 297 20.63 4.18 -10.49
N GLU A 298 21.86 3.69 -10.65
CA GLU A 298 22.33 2.52 -9.89
C GLU A 298 22.61 2.95 -8.44
N PHE A 299 22.15 2.16 -7.48
CA PHE A 299 22.39 2.42 -6.05
C PHE A 299 22.83 1.14 -5.34
N GLU A 300 23.73 1.30 -4.35
CA GLU A 300 24.21 0.21 -3.49
C GLU A 300 23.02 -0.41 -2.73
N GLY A 301 22.55 -1.57 -3.19
CA GLY A 301 21.32 -2.22 -2.73
C GLY A 301 20.39 -2.69 -3.87
N THR A 302 20.70 -2.37 -5.13
CA THR A 302 19.99 -2.91 -6.31
C THR A 302 20.45 -4.31 -6.76
N THR A 303 21.56 -4.83 -6.26
CA THR A 303 22.13 -6.13 -6.66
C THR A 303 21.51 -7.27 -5.85
N THR A 304 20.51 -7.94 -6.42
CA THR A 304 19.65 -8.87 -5.64
C THR A 304 19.71 -10.30 -6.17
N THR A 305 20.90 -10.90 -6.14
CA THR A 305 20.99 -12.36 -6.21
C THR A 305 20.21 -12.97 -5.04
N ILE A 306 19.64 -14.16 -5.25
CA ILE A 306 18.92 -14.92 -4.20
C ILE A 306 19.77 -15.05 -2.94
N ARG A 307 21.08 -15.21 -3.11
CA ARG A 307 22.04 -15.30 -2.01
C ARG A 307 22.06 -14.06 -1.13
N VAL A 308 22.16 -12.86 -1.72
CA VAL A 308 22.16 -11.58 -0.98
C VAL A 308 20.85 -11.43 -0.21
N PHE A 309 19.71 -11.74 -0.86
CA PHE A 309 18.41 -11.71 -0.20
C PHE A 309 18.35 -12.57 1.08
N PHE A 310 18.83 -13.82 1.01
CA PHE A 310 18.87 -14.68 2.19
C PHE A 310 19.89 -14.23 3.23
N GLU A 311 21.01 -13.65 2.83
CA GLU A 311 22.00 -13.06 3.75
C GLU A 311 21.39 -11.87 4.51
N ASP A 312 20.62 -11.01 3.86
CA ASP A 312 19.94 -9.86 4.47
C ASP A 312 18.80 -10.30 5.41
N ILE A 313 18.06 -11.35 5.05
CA ILE A 313 17.05 -11.96 5.94
C ILE A 313 17.73 -12.53 7.19
N LYS A 314 18.87 -13.20 7.07
CA LYS A 314 19.60 -13.73 8.24
C LYS A 314 20.02 -12.62 9.20
N LYS A 315 20.23 -11.40 8.69
CA LYS A 315 20.56 -10.20 9.46
C LYS A 315 19.31 -9.41 9.92
N PHE A 316 18.11 -10.00 9.94
CA PHE A 316 16.87 -9.32 10.34
C PHE A 316 16.96 -8.57 11.68
N LYS A 317 17.77 -9.05 12.63
CA LYS A 317 17.98 -8.39 13.93
C LYS A 317 18.54 -6.96 13.81
N GLN A 318 19.18 -6.61 12.69
CA GLN A 318 19.77 -5.29 12.46
C GLN A 318 18.73 -4.26 11.99
N TRP A 319 17.69 -4.67 11.26
CA TRP A 319 16.75 -3.75 10.62
C TRP A 319 15.28 -3.94 11.04
N LEU A 320 14.84 -5.17 11.33
CA LEU A 320 13.44 -5.45 11.66
C LEU A 320 12.98 -4.80 12.98
N PRO A 321 13.79 -4.82 14.08
CA PRO A 321 13.43 -4.12 15.32
C PRO A 321 13.26 -2.60 15.16
N THR A 322 13.85 -2.01 14.12
CA THR A 322 13.70 -0.58 13.82
C THR A 322 12.32 -0.30 13.21
N VAL A 323 11.80 -1.21 12.38
CA VAL A 323 10.56 -0.98 11.60
C VAL A 323 9.31 -1.73 12.10
N TRP A 324 9.43 -2.64 13.07
CA TRP A 324 8.30 -3.53 13.44
C TRP A 324 7.04 -2.78 13.90
N LYS A 325 7.18 -1.65 14.61
CA LYS A 325 6.03 -0.83 15.06
C LYS A 325 5.26 -0.27 13.87
N HIS A 326 5.98 0.10 12.81
CA HIS A 326 5.41 0.58 11.57
C HIS A 326 4.73 -0.54 10.78
N CYS A 327 5.31 -1.74 10.79
CA CYS A 327 4.69 -2.95 10.21
C CYS A 327 3.36 -3.28 10.90
N PHE A 328 3.37 -3.30 12.24
CA PHE A 328 2.17 -3.57 13.03
C PHE A 328 1.09 -2.51 12.82
N ALA A 329 1.45 -1.22 12.81
CA ALA A 329 0.51 -0.15 12.53
C ALA A 329 -0.10 -0.29 11.14
N LEU A 330 0.71 -0.54 10.10
CA LEU A 330 0.18 -0.75 8.75
C LEU A 330 -0.72 -1.99 8.66
N MET A 331 -0.41 -3.09 9.34
CA MET A 331 -1.25 -4.29 9.35
C MET A 331 -2.66 -4.00 9.88
N ILE A 332 -2.77 -3.32 11.03
CA ILE A 332 -4.08 -2.96 11.60
C ILE A 332 -4.80 -1.97 10.68
N ASP A 333 -4.08 -0.98 10.16
CA ASP A 333 -4.69 0.02 9.31
C ASP A 333 -5.19 -0.57 7.98
N MET A 334 -4.40 -1.41 7.31
CA MET A 334 -4.81 -2.10 6.08
C MET A 334 -5.96 -3.08 6.31
N PHE A 335 -6.06 -3.67 7.51
CA PHE A 335 -7.25 -4.42 7.93
C PHE A 335 -8.48 -3.52 7.97
N CYS A 336 -8.39 -2.34 8.62
CA CYS A 336 -9.47 -1.36 8.65
C CYS A 336 -9.83 -0.86 7.24
N VAL A 337 -8.85 -0.43 6.44
CA VAL A 337 -9.06 0.04 5.07
C VAL A 337 -9.77 -1.02 4.25
N SER A 338 -9.31 -2.28 4.29
CA SER A 338 -9.90 -3.36 3.51
C SER A 338 -11.34 -3.67 3.93
N ILE A 339 -11.62 -3.77 5.23
CA ILE A 339 -12.97 -4.06 5.72
C ILE A 339 -13.90 -2.87 5.48
N PHE A 340 -13.53 -1.66 5.89
CA PHE A 340 -14.46 -0.54 5.92
C PHE A 340 -14.76 0.04 4.54
N SER A 341 -13.80 -0.03 3.61
CA SER A 341 -14.08 0.29 2.20
C SER A 341 -15.05 -0.71 1.56
N SER A 342 -14.90 -2.01 1.86
CA SER A 342 -15.72 -3.07 1.27
C SER A 342 -17.10 -3.17 1.93
N ILE A 343 -17.18 -3.08 3.26
CA ILE A 343 -18.44 -3.22 4.01
C ILE A 343 -19.39 -2.07 3.75
N ALA A 344 -18.89 -0.86 3.48
CA ALA A 344 -19.73 0.27 3.10
C ALA A 344 -20.50 -0.01 1.81
N LEU A 345 -19.85 -0.63 0.81
CA LEU A 345 -20.51 -1.03 -0.44
C LEU A 345 -21.63 -2.05 -0.19
N TYR A 346 -21.55 -2.84 0.88
CA TYR A 346 -22.57 -3.82 1.26
C TYR A 346 -23.67 -3.26 2.15
N ILE A 347 -23.33 -2.43 3.14
CA ILE A 347 -24.29 -1.75 4.02
C ILE A 347 -25.27 -0.94 3.16
N PHE A 348 -24.72 -0.20 2.19
CA PHE A 348 -25.44 0.68 1.28
C PHE A 348 -25.74 0.01 -0.08
N ASP A 349 -25.84 -1.32 -0.13
CA ASP A 349 -26.17 -2.11 -1.34
C ASP A 349 -27.68 -2.10 -1.65
N VAL A 350 -28.24 -0.90 -1.81
CA VAL A 350 -29.64 -0.67 -2.17
C VAL A 350 -29.68 0.30 -3.36
N ALA A 351 -30.72 0.25 -4.19
CA ALA A 351 -30.82 1.12 -5.37
C ALA A 351 -30.77 2.61 -4.99
N GLU A 352 -31.51 2.95 -3.93
CA GLU A 352 -31.62 4.29 -3.36
C GLU A 352 -31.21 4.23 -1.88
N VAL A 353 -30.17 4.97 -1.52
CA VAL A 353 -29.56 4.99 -0.20
C VAL A 353 -30.22 6.07 0.65
N PRO A 354 -30.88 5.73 1.77
CA PRO A 354 -31.46 6.75 2.64
C PRO A 354 -30.36 7.53 3.37
N LEU A 355 -30.45 8.86 3.37
CA LEU A 355 -29.41 9.73 3.97
C LEU A 355 -29.28 9.54 5.49
N TRP A 356 -30.39 9.23 6.13
CA TRP A 356 -30.51 8.89 7.54
C TRP A 356 -31.30 7.59 7.69
N PRO A 357 -31.03 6.74 8.71
CA PRO A 357 -31.80 5.52 8.92
C PRO A 357 -33.32 5.79 8.92
N ARG A 358 -34.06 5.09 8.05
CA ARG A 358 -35.51 5.25 7.84
C ARG A 358 -35.98 6.60 7.27
N SER A 359 -35.08 7.42 6.72
CA SER A 359 -35.47 8.66 6.04
C SER A 359 -36.10 8.41 4.67
N GLU A 360 -37.05 9.26 4.30
CA GLU A 360 -37.62 9.33 2.95
C GLU A 360 -36.66 10.00 1.95
N THR A 361 -35.73 10.84 2.42
CA THR A 361 -34.72 11.47 1.57
C THR A 361 -33.65 10.44 1.21
N GLN A 362 -33.65 10.04 -0.05
CA GLN A 362 -32.75 9.03 -0.60
C GLN A 362 -31.86 9.61 -1.70
N VAL A 363 -30.74 8.95 -1.93
CA VAL A 363 -29.81 9.27 -3.02
C VAL A 363 -29.44 8.01 -3.80
N PRO A 364 -29.26 8.08 -5.13
CA PRO A 364 -28.90 6.90 -5.92
C PRO A 364 -27.59 6.28 -5.43
N LYS A 365 -27.52 4.94 -5.39
CA LYS A 365 -26.34 4.18 -4.92
C LYS A 365 -25.01 4.70 -5.47
N ASN A 366 -24.94 4.88 -6.80
CA ASN A 366 -23.72 5.30 -7.47
C ASN A 366 -23.33 6.74 -7.09
N ALA A 367 -24.30 7.65 -6.89
CA ALA A 367 -24.03 9.01 -6.44
C ALA A 367 -23.49 9.02 -5.01
N PHE A 368 -24.06 8.19 -4.12
CA PHE A 368 -23.52 8.00 -2.76
C PHE A 368 -22.10 7.44 -2.78
N SER A 369 -21.84 6.36 -3.54
CA SER A 369 -20.51 5.76 -3.66
C SER A 369 -19.48 6.76 -4.20
N MET A 370 -19.85 7.60 -5.18
CA MET A 370 -18.98 8.67 -5.67
C MET A 370 -18.57 9.62 -4.54
N VAL A 371 -19.52 10.14 -3.76
CA VAL A 371 -19.23 11.04 -2.62
C VAL A 371 -18.39 10.34 -1.55
N TYR A 372 -18.70 9.09 -1.24
CA TYR A 372 -17.94 8.27 -0.31
C TYR A 372 -16.45 8.16 -0.72
N TYR A 373 -16.19 7.88 -2.00
CA TYR A 373 -14.82 7.82 -2.52
C TYR A 373 -14.14 9.20 -2.68
N MET A 374 -14.89 10.30 -2.82
CA MET A 374 -14.31 11.64 -2.74
C MET A 374 -13.73 11.93 -1.35
N PHE A 375 -14.42 11.52 -0.29
CA PHE A 375 -13.91 11.65 1.08
C PHE A 375 -12.71 10.72 1.34
N SER A 376 -12.76 9.49 0.82
CA SER A 376 -11.59 8.58 0.80
C SER A 376 -10.37 9.24 0.14
N PHE A 377 -10.55 9.82 -1.04
CA PHE A 377 -9.51 10.56 -1.76
C PHE A 377 -8.94 11.71 -0.92
N CYS A 378 -9.80 12.59 -0.42
CA CYS A 378 -9.38 13.72 0.40
C CYS A 378 -8.58 13.26 1.63
N GLY A 379 -9.06 12.24 2.34
CA GLY A 379 -8.39 11.70 3.52
C GLY A 379 -6.96 11.24 3.20
N ASP A 380 -6.81 10.37 2.19
CA ASP A 380 -5.51 9.80 1.83
C ASP A 380 -4.56 10.82 1.18
N PHE A 381 -5.08 11.68 0.30
CA PHE A 381 -4.29 12.69 -0.40
C PHE A 381 -3.71 13.74 0.58
N PHE A 382 -4.56 14.34 1.41
CA PHE A 382 -4.12 15.37 2.35
C PHE A 382 -3.23 14.79 3.44
N SER A 383 -3.56 13.61 3.97
CA SER A 383 -2.73 12.98 5.01
C SER A 383 -1.32 12.67 4.51
N ARG A 384 -1.15 12.11 3.29
CA ARG A 384 0.19 11.88 2.73
C ARG A 384 0.97 13.18 2.59
N ARG A 385 0.32 14.24 2.09
CA ARG A 385 0.97 15.55 1.89
C ARG A 385 1.39 16.20 3.21
N ILE A 386 0.51 16.16 4.22
CA ILE A 386 0.76 16.74 5.54
C ILE A 386 1.81 15.89 6.28
N ALA A 387 1.62 14.59 6.36
CA ALA A 387 2.46 13.70 7.14
C ALA A 387 3.88 13.58 6.60
N TYR A 388 4.12 13.74 5.29
CA TYR A 388 5.46 13.76 4.73
C TYR A 388 6.24 15.03 5.14
N ARG A 389 5.54 16.16 5.26
CA ARG A 389 6.09 17.45 5.70
C ARG A 389 6.24 17.53 7.22
N ASP A 390 5.41 16.82 7.96
CA ASP A 390 5.44 16.79 9.41
C ASP A 390 6.70 16.09 9.95
N ARG A 391 7.01 16.35 11.23
CA ARG A 391 8.03 15.62 11.99
C ARG A 391 7.66 14.14 12.11
N LEU A 392 8.67 13.30 12.34
CA LEU A 392 8.42 11.87 12.54
C LEU A 392 7.59 11.66 13.82
N ARG A 393 6.48 10.93 13.68
CA ARG A 393 5.59 10.55 14.78
C ARG A 393 5.43 9.04 14.82
N ASN A 394 5.13 8.51 16.01
CA ASN A 394 4.83 7.10 16.15
C ASN A 394 3.53 6.76 15.35
N PRO A 395 3.57 5.81 14.41
CA PRO A 395 2.46 5.52 13.51
C PRO A 395 1.21 4.99 14.24
N ILE A 396 1.38 4.41 15.44
CA ILE A 396 0.28 3.85 16.23
C ILE A 396 -0.75 4.93 16.61
N PHE A 397 -0.34 6.19 16.76
CA PHE A 397 -1.27 7.28 17.09
C PHE A 397 -2.33 7.49 16.01
N PHE A 398 -2.02 7.23 14.74
CA PHE A 398 -2.98 7.37 13.65
C PHE A 398 -4.05 6.26 13.67
N LEU A 399 -3.80 5.12 14.33
CA LEU A 399 -4.79 4.04 14.43
C LEU A 399 -6.04 4.45 15.20
N ALA A 400 -5.92 5.38 16.17
CA ALA A 400 -7.08 5.93 16.86
C ALA A 400 -8.07 6.57 15.88
N LEU A 401 -7.57 7.27 14.86
CA LEU A 401 -8.40 7.87 13.82
C LEU A 401 -9.04 6.81 12.91
N SER A 402 -8.32 5.73 12.60
CA SER A 402 -8.84 4.59 11.84
C SER A 402 -9.99 3.89 12.59
N ILE A 403 -9.87 3.69 13.90
CA ILE A 403 -10.92 3.13 14.76
C ILE A 403 -12.15 4.05 14.86
N ILE A 404 -11.95 5.36 15.01
CA ILE A 404 -13.05 6.34 14.99
C ILE A 404 -13.77 6.26 13.64
N GLY A 405 -13.01 6.29 12.53
CA GLY A 405 -13.56 6.19 11.19
C GLY A 405 -14.36 4.91 10.95
N ALA A 406 -13.85 3.76 11.43
CA ALA A 406 -14.55 2.48 11.42
C ALA A 406 -15.90 2.55 12.13
N GLY A 407 -15.95 3.12 13.34
CA GLY A 407 -17.19 3.31 14.09
C GLY A 407 -18.20 4.18 13.34
N LEU A 408 -17.74 5.25 12.68
CA LEU A 408 -18.58 6.13 11.87
C LEU A 408 -19.16 5.41 10.64
N VAL A 409 -18.39 4.57 9.95
CA VAL A 409 -18.89 3.74 8.83
C VAL A 409 -19.91 2.71 9.31
N LEU A 410 -19.66 2.05 10.44
CA LEU A 410 -20.56 1.05 11.03
C LEU A 410 -21.86 1.63 11.61
N SER A 411 -21.97 2.96 11.76
CA SER A 411 -23.20 3.63 12.20
C SER A 411 -24.39 3.46 11.25
N LYS A 412 -24.17 2.95 10.03
CA LYS A 412 -25.18 2.80 8.96
C LYS A 412 -25.87 4.10 8.56
N THR A 413 -25.28 5.25 8.90
CA THR A 413 -25.81 6.57 8.53
C THR A 413 -25.04 7.08 7.32
N ALA A 414 -25.71 7.15 6.16
CA ALA A 414 -25.07 7.51 4.90
C ALA A 414 -24.44 8.92 4.94
N LEU A 415 -25.02 9.88 5.66
CA LEU A 415 -24.44 11.22 5.79
C LEU A 415 -23.07 11.23 6.52
N ILE A 416 -22.87 10.29 7.45
CA ILE A 416 -21.68 10.23 8.32
C ILE A 416 -20.61 9.28 7.74
N ALA A 417 -21.01 8.28 6.97
CA ALA A 417 -20.11 7.28 6.40
C ALA A 417 -18.95 7.87 5.57
N PRO A 418 -19.13 8.92 4.73
CA PRO A 418 -18.02 9.58 4.04
C PRO A 418 -16.99 10.17 5.01
N LEU A 419 -17.42 10.82 6.09
CA LEU A 419 -16.50 11.33 7.11
C LEU A 419 -15.75 10.18 7.81
N GLY A 420 -16.44 9.07 8.07
CA GLY A 420 -15.80 7.86 8.58
C GLY A 420 -14.70 7.35 7.66
N MET A 421 -14.96 7.28 6.35
CA MET A 421 -13.96 6.85 5.38
C MET A 421 -12.81 7.85 5.24
N PHE A 422 -13.08 9.16 5.33
CA PHE A 422 -12.03 10.18 5.39
C PHE A 422 -11.07 9.91 6.56
N CYS A 423 -11.59 9.61 7.77
CA CYS A 423 -10.77 9.29 8.93
C CYS A 423 -9.91 8.04 8.73
N VAL A 424 -10.49 6.95 8.20
CA VAL A 424 -9.75 5.71 7.88
C VAL A 424 -8.64 6.00 6.88
N MET A 425 -8.94 6.69 5.78
CA MET A 425 -7.96 6.98 4.75
C MET A 425 -6.92 8.02 5.16
N PHE A 426 -7.26 8.95 6.05
CA PHE A 426 -6.32 9.89 6.62
C PHE A 426 -5.30 9.18 7.54
N ALA A 427 -5.74 8.19 8.31
CA ALA A 427 -4.84 7.34 9.08
C ALA A 427 -3.89 6.57 8.16
N ASN A 428 -4.44 5.92 7.13
CA ASN A 428 -3.68 5.17 6.12
C ASN A 428 -2.58 6.02 5.46
N GLY A 429 -2.94 7.16 4.87
CA GLY A 429 -1.97 8.01 4.20
C GLY A 429 -0.92 8.58 5.15
N SER A 430 -1.27 8.85 6.40
CA SER A 430 -0.33 9.30 7.44
C SER A 430 0.68 8.20 7.81
N ILE A 431 0.20 6.99 8.10
CA ILE A 431 1.05 5.84 8.46
C ILE A 431 1.98 5.51 7.29
N TYR A 432 1.46 5.53 6.06
CA TYR A 432 2.23 5.26 4.85
C TYR A 432 3.37 6.27 4.65
N ALA A 433 3.05 7.57 4.66
CA ALA A 433 4.03 8.64 4.47
C ALA A 433 5.09 8.68 5.59
N GLN A 434 4.68 8.54 6.84
CA GLN A 434 5.58 8.56 8.00
C GLN A 434 6.51 7.35 8.01
N THR A 435 6.00 6.17 7.65
CA THR A 435 6.84 4.97 7.61
C THR A 435 7.85 5.01 6.47
N THR A 436 7.43 5.41 5.26
CA THR A 436 8.37 5.53 4.13
C THR A 436 9.50 6.51 4.44
N LYS A 437 9.18 7.68 5.01
CA LYS A 437 10.17 8.65 5.49
C LYS A 437 11.07 8.07 6.58
N PHE A 438 10.49 7.36 7.56
CA PHE A 438 11.24 6.74 8.65
C PHE A 438 12.24 5.70 8.16
N VAL A 439 11.82 4.81 7.25
CA VAL A 439 12.68 3.76 6.68
C VAL A 439 13.86 4.36 5.92
N ASP A 440 13.65 5.44 5.18
CA ASP A 440 14.74 6.08 4.44
C ASP A 440 15.79 6.75 5.34
N ILE A 441 15.38 7.24 6.52
CA ILE A 441 16.28 7.93 7.47
C ILE A 441 16.99 6.92 8.39
N HIS A 442 16.26 5.95 8.93
CA HIS A 442 16.74 5.13 10.06
C HIS A 442 17.18 3.72 9.66
N VAL A 443 16.85 3.25 8.46
CA VAL A 443 17.26 1.92 8.00
C VAL A 443 18.42 2.08 7.02
N ASP A 444 19.48 1.32 7.26
CA ASP A 444 20.64 1.26 6.37
C ASP A 444 20.18 1.00 4.92
N LYS A 445 20.78 1.75 3.98
CA LYS A 445 20.49 1.68 2.55
C LYS A 445 20.57 0.25 2.01
N GLN A 446 21.47 -0.59 2.55
CA GLN A 446 21.59 -2.00 2.15
C GLN A 446 20.31 -2.82 2.45
N TYR A 447 19.57 -2.47 3.51
CA TYR A 447 18.35 -3.17 3.92
C TYR A 447 17.06 -2.44 3.51
N ASN A 448 17.14 -1.29 2.81
CA ASN A 448 15.98 -0.45 2.50
C ASN A 448 14.89 -1.22 1.71
N LEU A 449 15.26 -1.93 0.64
CA LEU A 449 14.32 -2.73 -0.16
C LEU A 449 13.67 -3.85 0.67
N MET A 450 14.46 -4.52 1.52
CA MET A 450 13.98 -5.60 2.39
C MET A 450 12.99 -5.06 3.44
N ALA A 451 13.35 -3.97 4.10
CA ALA A 451 12.51 -3.33 5.12
C ALA A 451 11.18 -2.85 4.52
N LEU A 452 11.19 -2.22 3.34
CA LEU A 452 9.98 -1.82 2.63
C LEU A 452 9.13 -3.02 2.21
N SER A 453 9.75 -4.07 1.68
CA SER A 453 9.05 -5.29 1.26
C SER A 453 8.39 -6.00 2.45
N MET A 454 9.10 -6.11 3.58
CA MET A 454 8.56 -6.70 4.81
C MET A 454 7.45 -5.85 5.43
N TRP A 455 7.62 -4.52 5.45
CA TRP A 455 6.60 -3.59 5.92
C TRP A 455 5.29 -3.74 5.14
N LEU A 456 5.36 -3.71 3.81
CA LEU A 456 4.19 -3.87 2.94
C LEU A 456 3.60 -5.28 3.02
N PHE A 457 4.44 -6.32 3.10
CA PHE A 457 3.99 -7.70 3.30
C PHE A 457 3.15 -7.85 4.58
N ILE A 458 3.64 -7.34 5.72
CA ILE A 458 2.90 -7.39 6.99
C ILE A 458 1.62 -6.55 6.90
N GLY A 459 1.66 -5.40 6.22
CA GLY A 459 0.46 -4.63 5.88
C GLY A 459 -0.59 -5.45 5.12
N ASP A 460 -0.16 -6.18 4.10
CA ASP A 460 -1.03 -6.99 3.25
C ASP A 460 -1.63 -8.20 3.96
N VAL A 461 -1.01 -8.70 5.04
CA VAL A 461 -1.68 -9.68 5.92
C VAL A 461 -2.97 -9.09 6.48
N GLY A 462 -2.95 -7.82 6.88
CA GLY A 462 -4.12 -7.11 7.38
C GLY A 462 -5.23 -7.00 6.33
N SER A 463 -4.90 -6.59 5.11
CA SER A 463 -5.89 -6.47 4.03
C SER A 463 -6.44 -7.84 3.60
N PHE A 464 -5.59 -8.87 3.51
CA PHE A 464 -6.05 -10.22 3.20
C PHE A 464 -7.03 -10.76 4.25
N VAL A 465 -6.69 -10.65 5.55
CA VAL A 465 -7.59 -11.05 6.65
C VAL A 465 -8.89 -10.23 6.61
N GLY A 466 -8.79 -8.93 6.36
CA GLY A 466 -9.95 -8.05 6.23
C GLY A 466 -10.89 -8.48 5.10
N ALA A 467 -10.34 -8.79 3.92
CA ALA A 467 -11.11 -9.26 2.78
C ALA A 467 -11.85 -10.58 3.07
N GLN A 468 -11.21 -11.54 3.74
CA GLN A 468 -11.83 -12.82 4.11
C GLN A 468 -12.96 -12.65 5.14
N ILE A 469 -12.82 -11.72 6.10
CA ILE A 469 -13.82 -11.46 7.14
C ILE A 469 -15.00 -10.63 6.60
N THR A 470 -14.84 -9.94 5.47
CA THR A 470 -15.87 -9.04 4.95
C THR A 470 -17.21 -9.75 4.66
N GLN A 471 -17.19 -10.97 4.09
CA GLN A 471 -18.43 -11.73 3.82
C GLN A 471 -19.19 -12.15 5.09
N PRO A 472 -18.57 -12.83 6.09
CA PRO A 472 -19.29 -13.17 7.31
C PRO A 472 -19.73 -11.91 8.07
N LEU A 473 -18.92 -10.84 8.04
CA LEU A 473 -19.26 -9.57 8.68
C LEU A 473 -20.45 -8.89 7.99
N ARG A 474 -20.55 -8.96 6.66
CA ARG A 474 -21.73 -8.48 5.90
C ARG A 474 -23.00 -9.14 6.40
N THR A 475 -23.00 -10.46 6.55
CA THR A 475 -24.16 -11.22 7.04
C THR A 475 -24.53 -10.82 8.47
N ALA A 476 -23.52 -10.62 9.33
CA ALA A 476 -23.74 -10.23 10.72
C ALA A 476 -24.27 -8.79 10.88
N ILE A 477 -23.77 -7.84 10.09
CA ILE A 477 -24.18 -6.44 10.17
C ILE A 477 -25.56 -6.25 9.53
N GLY A 478 -25.82 -6.85 8.38
CA GLY A 478 -27.03 -6.60 7.58
C GLY A 478 -27.07 -5.21 6.91
N GLY A 479 -28.06 -4.98 6.04
CA GLY A 479 -28.20 -3.73 5.31
C GLY A 479 -28.62 -2.52 6.15
N VAL A 480 -28.74 -1.36 5.50
CA VAL A 480 -29.35 -0.15 6.07
C VAL A 480 -30.86 -0.35 6.27
N PRO A 481 -31.44 0.14 7.38
CA PRO A 481 -32.89 0.14 7.57
C PRO A 481 -33.60 1.04 6.54
N MET A 482 -34.46 0.42 5.71
CA MET A 482 -35.31 1.15 4.75
C MET A 482 -36.47 1.86 5.47
N PRO A 483 -36.99 2.98 4.92
CA PRO A 483 -38.20 3.60 5.43
C PRO A 483 -39.38 2.62 5.42
N TYR A 484 -40.27 2.74 6.41
CA TYR A 484 -41.47 1.92 6.48
C TYR A 484 -42.38 2.31 5.31
N ASN A 485 -42.45 1.46 4.28
CA ASN A 485 -43.48 1.60 3.26
C ASN A 485 -44.83 1.29 3.92
N THR A 486 -45.58 2.35 4.25
CA THR A 486 -46.91 2.29 4.86
C THR A 486 -47.99 1.78 3.91
N THR A 487 -47.63 1.34 2.70
CA THR A 487 -48.60 1.06 1.63
C THR A 487 -49.10 -0.38 1.52
N ASN A 488 -48.55 -1.38 2.20
CA ASN A 488 -49.04 -2.77 2.08
C ASN A 488 -49.32 -3.48 3.42
N THR A 489 -50.15 -2.88 4.27
CA THR A 489 -50.70 -3.53 5.48
C THR A 489 -51.85 -4.51 5.20
N THR A 490 -52.12 -4.90 3.94
CA THR A 490 -53.17 -5.87 3.59
C THR A 490 -52.70 -7.24 3.09
N ASP A 491 -51.40 -7.46 2.82
CA ASP A 491 -50.89 -8.77 2.37
C ASP A 491 -50.13 -9.55 3.47
N GLY A 492 -50.36 -9.18 4.73
CA GLY A 492 -49.75 -9.82 5.88
C GLY A 492 -50.24 -11.25 6.07
N LEU A 493 -49.58 -12.22 5.41
CA LEU A 493 -49.44 -13.62 5.86
C LEU A 493 -48.43 -14.48 5.06
N ASN A 494 -47.81 -14.01 3.97
CA ASN A 494 -46.89 -14.85 3.15
C ASN A 494 -45.41 -14.43 3.12
N SER A 495 -44.96 -13.54 4.01
CA SER A 495 -43.64 -12.91 3.93
C SER A 495 -42.43 -13.78 4.35
N SER A 496 -42.58 -15.10 4.54
CA SER A 496 -41.45 -16.02 4.69
C SER A 496 -40.89 -16.55 3.37
N MET A 497 -41.40 -16.07 2.21
CA MET A 497 -41.05 -16.58 0.88
C MET A 497 -40.54 -15.49 -0.06
N TRP A 498 -39.59 -14.64 0.38
CA TRP A 498 -38.84 -13.73 -0.51
C TRP A 498 -37.57 -14.38 -1.10
N LEU A 499 -37.59 -15.71 -1.29
CA LEU A 499 -36.73 -16.43 -2.21
C LEU A 499 -37.64 -17.02 -3.30
N SER A 500 -37.43 -16.61 -4.55
CA SER A 500 -38.16 -16.98 -5.78
C SER A 500 -39.37 -16.13 -6.18
N SER A 501 -39.10 -14.98 -6.81
CA SER A 501 -39.99 -14.47 -7.87
C SER A 501 -39.25 -13.49 -8.79
N SER A 502 -38.41 -14.05 -9.66
CA SER A 502 -37.98 -13.39 -10.90
C SER A 502 -37.98 -14.40 -12.04
N SER A 503 -39.15 -14.96 -12.33
CA SER A 503 -39.44 -15.66 -13.57
C SER A 503 -40.65 -15.00 -14.19
N ASN A 504 -40.42 -13.88 -14.88
CA ASN A 504 -41.27 -13.40 -15.97
C ASN A 504 -40.55 -12.27 -16.72
N ALA A 505 -39.72 -12.66 -17.68
CA ALA A 505 -39.42 -11.84 -18.85
C ALA A 505 -39.70 -12.71 -20.06
N GLY A 506 -40.79 -12.41 -20.75
CA GLY A 506 -41.24 -13.11 -21.93
C GLY A 506 -40.45 -12.75 -23.19
N LEU A 507 -40.53 -13.69 -24.13
CA LEU A 507 -40.57 -13.50 -25.59
C LEU A 507 -39.55 -12.53 -26.20
N PHE A 508 -38.34 -13.03 -26.48
CA PHE A 508 -37.71 -12.81 -27.78
C PHE A 508 -37.03 -14.11 -28.22
N GLY A 509 -37.37 -14.56 -29.44
CA GLY A 509 -36.98 -15.85 -29.98
C GLY A 509 -35.47 -15.98 -30.18
N THR A 510 -34.91 -17.10 -29.71
CA THR A 510 -33.58 -17.57 -30.08
C THR A 510 -33.65 -18.40 -31.37
N PRO A 511 -32.71 -18.23 -32.32
CA PRO A 511 -32.62 -19.10 -33.50
C PRO A 511 -31.99 -20.46 -33.13
N PRO A 512 -32.30 -21.54 -33.87
CA PRO A 512 -31.88 -22.88 -33.52
C PRO A 512 -30.51 -23.20 -34.13
N GLN A 513 -29.41 -23.04 -33.39
CA GLN A 513 -28.14 -23.71 -33.71
C GLN A 513 -27.34 -24.04 -32.44
N LEU A 514 -26.62 -25.17 -32.50
CA LEU A 514 -25.79 -25.80 -31.47
C LEU A 514 -26.48 -26.81 -30.52
N GLN A 515 -27.10 -27.84 -31.12
CA GLN A 515 -26.99 -29.20 -30.60
C GLN A 515 -25.93 -29.96 -31.41
N ALA A 516 -24.67 -29.86 -30.99
CA ALA A 516 -23.61 -30.80 -31.38
C ALA A 516 -22.33 -30.43 -30.61
N PHE A 517 -22.20 -30.85 -29.35
CA PHE A 517 -20.89 -31.14 -28.72
C PHE A 517 -21.10 -31.81 -27.35
N GLU A 518 -21.83 -32.93 -27.34
CA GLU A 518 -21.71 -33.95 -26.30
C GLU A 518 -21.36 -35.26 -27.00
N ARG A 519 -20.06 -35.43 -27.26
CA ARG A 519 -19.39 -36.71 -27.53
C ARG A 519 -17.91 -36.38 -27.72
N PHE A 520 -17.14 -36.44 -26.65
CA PHE A 520 -15.82 -37.07 -26.62
C PHE A 520 -15.42 -37.18 -25.15
N GLY A 521 -15.46 -38.40 -24.63
CA GLY A 521 -14.75 -38.75 -23.42
C GLY A 521 -13.29 -39.06 -23.74
N VAL A 522 -12.39 -38.50 -22.93
CA VAL A 522 -11.19 -39.12 -22.36
C VAL A 522 -11.04 -38.53 -20.96
#